data_AF-A0A836IIP5-F1
#
_entry.id   AF-A0A836IIP5-F1
#
_cell.length_a   1.000
_cell.length_b   1.000
_cell.length_c   1.000
_cell.angle_alpha   90.00
_cell.angle_beta   90.00
_cell.angle_gamma   90.00
#
_symmetry.space_group_name_H-M   'P 1'
#
loop_
_entity.id
_entity.type
_entity.pdbx_description
1 polymer ?
#
loop_
_entity_poly.entity_id
_entity_poly.type
_entity_poly.pdbx_seq_one_letter_code
_entity_poly.pdbx_strand_id
1 'polypeptide(L)'
;MGFASICDSVLSFLRKFFSLILALAMAFFTVLYIAGAGSVITHAKSFSKSGFAHFLGIIFGIASVIGYLILHFVPRKAYRLLYAVSFTLLTTVFLVAHSMGLAAPVVADCNAAHRLDIIGNYTGIGSIGKILDEDEGNVTIGRLGEPVAQCRGNALLFAAAFINMFIYVIALFDVQTVLLARVKSKTYGERFVEMGISN
;
A
#
# COMPACT_ATOMS: atom_id res chain seq x y z
N MET A 1 0.64 13.25 -40.49
CA MET A 1 1.62 13.02 -39.39
C MET A 1 1.30 13.80 -38.10
N GLY A 2 0.59 14.94 -38.12
CA GLY A 2 0.30 15.73 -36.90
C GLY A 2 -0.65 15.10 -35.88
N PHE A 3 -1.67 14.36 -36.31
CA PHE A 3 -2.66 13.74 -35.40
C PHE A 3 -2.06 12.65 -34.48
N ALA A 4 -1.08 11.87 -34.98
CA ALA A 4 -0.41 10.84 -34.18
C ALA A 4 0.40 11.46 -33.02
N SER A 5 1.12 12.57 -33.29
CA SER A 5 1.92 13.29 -32.28
C SER A 5 1.07 13.92 -31.17
N ILE A 6 -0.12 14.43 -31.51
CA ILE A 6 -1.06 14.99 -30.54
C ILE A 6 -1.65 13.87 -29.67
N CYS A 7 -2.03 12.74 -30.28
CA CYS A 7 -2.58 11.58 -29.56
C CYS A 7 -1.58 11.02 -28.55
N ASP A 8 -0.30 10.89 -28.93
CA ASP A 8 0.78 10.45 -28.04
C ASP A 8 1.01 11.42 -26.86
N SER A 9 0.91 12.72 -27.12
CA SER A 9 1.04 13.76 -26.09
C SER A 9 -0.10 13.70 -25.08
N VAL A 10 -1.34 13.54 -25.54
CA VAL A 10 -2.54 13.41 -24.70
C VAL A 10 -2.49 12.11 -23.88
N LEU A 11 -2.12 10.98 -24.48
CA LEU A 11 -1.98 9.71 -23.77
C LEU A 11 -0.87 9.76 -22.70
N SER A 12 0.26 10.39 -23.00
CA SER A 12 1.35 10.59 -22.04
C SER A 12 0.91 11.48 -20.86
N PHE A 13 0.15 12.54 -21.13
CA PHE A 13 -0.41 13.40 -20.10
C PHE A 13 -1.42 12.66 -19.21
N LEU A 14 -2.39 11.97 -19.81
CA LEU A 14 -3.38 11.16 -19.08
C LEU A 14 -2.71 10.13 -18.19
N ARG A 15 -1.69 9.43 -18.71
CA ARG A 15 -0.93 8.45 -17.91
C ARG A 15 -0.25 9.09 -16.69
N LYS A 16 0.38 10.26 -16.85
CA LYS A 16 0.98 10.98 -15.72
C LYS A 16 -0.07 11.40 -14.69
N PHE A 17 -1.23 11.82 -15.15
CA PHE A 17 -2.34 12.22 -14.28
C PHE A 17 -2.90 11.02 -13.49
N PHE A 18 -3.15 9.88 -14.14
CA PHE A 18 -3.56 8.64 -13.44
C PHE A 18 -2.50 8.14 -12.46
N SER A 19 -1.22 8.21 -12.83
CA SER A 19 -0.10 7.88 -11.94
C SER A 19 -0.10 8.76 -10.68
N LEU A 20 -0.41 10.05 -10.80
CA LEU A 20 -0.49 10.96 -9.66
C LEU A 20 -1.68 10.65 -8.75
N ILE A 21 -2.86 10.39 -9.34
CA ILE A 21 -4.04 9.96 -8.57
C ILE A 21 -3.73 8.68 -7.80
N LEU A 22 -3.07 7.72 -8.44
CA LEU A 22 -2.66 6.47 -7.79
C LEU A 22 -1.69 6.74 -6.62
N ALA A 23 -0.74 7.66 -6.78
CA ALA A 23 0.19 8.04 -5.71
C ALA A 23 -0.53 8.65 -4.50
N LEU A 24 -1.51 9.52 -4.73
CA LEU A 24 -2.33 10.11 -3.66
C LEU A 24 -3.19 9.06 -2.96
N ALA A 25 -3.80 8.15 -3.72
CA ALA A 25 -4.56 7.04 -3.16
C ALA A 25 -3.66 6.13 -2.30
N MET A 26 -2.48 5.76 -2.81
CA MET A 26 -1.48 5.00 -2.05
C MET A 26 -1.14 5.70 -0.73
N ALA A 27 -0.86 7.01 -0.75
CA ALA A 27 -0.53 7.76 0.44
C ALA A 27 -1.68 7.73 1.48
N PHE A 28 -2.90 8.01 1.04
CA PHE A 28 -4.08 8.02 1.90
C PHE A 28 -4.33 6.66 2.58
N PHE A 29 -4.38 5.58 1.80
CA PHE A 29 -4.64 4.25 2.36
C PHE A 29 -3.46 3.72 3.17
N THR A 30 -2.23 4.12 2.86
CA THR A 30 -1.06 3.81 3.71
C THR A 30 -1.18 4.48 5.08
N VAL A 31 -1.67 5.72 5.15
CA VAL A 31 -1.95 6.39 6.43
C VAL A 31 -3.00 5.64 7.25
N LEU A 32 -4.10 5.20 6.61
CA LEU A 32 -5.11 4.38 7.29
C LEU A 32 -4.53 3.05 7.82
N TYR A 33 -3.69 2.39 7.02
CA TYR A 33 -3.01 1.18 7.44
C TYR A 33 -2.06 1.44 8.62
N ILE A 34 -1.30 2.54 8.59
CA ILE A 34 -0.43 2.93 9.70
C ILE A 34 -1.24 3.20 10.98
N ALA A 35 -2.40 3.85 10.86
CA ALA A 35 -3.28 4.10 12.01
C ALA A 35 -3.80 2.79 12.62
N GLY A 36 -4.30 1.86 11.80
CA GLY A 36 -4.76 0.55 12.25
C GLY A 36 -3.64 -0.31 12.85
N ALA A 37 -2.54 -0.47 12.11
CA ALA A 37 -1.36 -1.21 12.56
C ALA A 37 -0.71 -0.60 13.81
N GLY A 38 -0.61 0.74 13.86
CA GLY A 38 -0.07 1.48 14.99
C GLY A 38 -0.93 1.32 16.26
N SER A 39 -2.26 1.35 16.14
CA SER A 39 -3.18 1.05 17.23
C SER A 39 -2.94 -0.37 17.77
N VAL A 40 -2.97 -1.39 16.90
CA VAL A 40 -2.74 -2.80 17.30
C VAL A 40 -1.40 -2.98 18.00
N ILE A 41 -0.31 -2.43 17.44
CA ILE A 41 1.04 -2.50 18.06
C ILE A 41 1.04 -1.85 19.45
N THR A 42 0.42 -0.69 19.59
CA THR A 42 0.44 0.11 20.83
C THR A 42 -0.36 -0.56 21.95
N HIS A 43 -1.55 -1.07 21.62
CA HIS A 43 -2.41 -1.74 22.58
C HIS A 43 -1.89 -3.14 22.94
N ALA A 44 -1.25 -3.86 22.02
CA ALA A 44 -0.76 -5.21 22.28
C ALA A 44 0.46 -5.24 23.21
N LYS A 45 1.18 -4.12 23.36
CA LYS A 45 2.43 -3.99 24.17
C LYS A 45 3.46 -5.10 23.92
N SER A 46 3.36 -5.80 22.79
CA SER A 46 4.09 -7.01 22.45
C SER A 46 4.67 -6.87 21.05
N PHE A 47 5.84 -6.24 20.98
CA PHE A 47 6.57 -6.10 19.73
C PHE A 47 7.24 -7.40 19.28
N SER A 48 7.36 -8.39 20.18
CA SER A 48 8.08 -9.66 19.95
C SER A 48 7.30 -10.70 19.14
N LYS A 49 6.01 -10.49 18.88
CA LYS A 49 5.14 -11.40 18.11
C LYS A 49 4.56 -10.69 16.86
N SER A 50 3.23 -10.63 16.75
CA SER A 50 2.51 -10.02 15.61
C SER A 50 2.90 -8.56 15.35
N GLY A 51 3.28 -7.81 16.39
CA GLY A 51 3.66 -6.41 16.28
C GLY A 51 4.83 -6.15 15.33
N PHE A 52 5.81 -7.06 15.26
CA PHE A 52 6.96 -6.90 14.37
C PHE A 52 6.57 -6.98 12.88
N ALA A 53 5.65 -7.88 12.53
CA ALA A 53 5.15 -8.02 11.16
C ALA A 53 4.41 -6.76 10.71
N HIS A 54 3.53 -6.22 11.57
CA HIS A 54 2.83 -4.96 11.32
C HIS A 54 3.81 -3.79 11.15
N PHE A 55 4.84 -3.71 12.00
CA PHE A 55 5.88 -2.68 11.95
C PHE A 55 6.70 -2.71 10.66
N LEU A 56 7.15 -3.89 10.23
CA LEU A 56 7.83 -4.02 8.93
C LEU A 56 6.93 -3.59 7.78
N GLY A 57 5.65 -3.96 7.82
CA GLY A 57 4.66 -3.49 6.84
C GLY A 57 4.51 -1.96 6.83
N ILE A 58 4.56 -1.30 7.99
CA ILE A 58 4.54 0.18 8.09
C ILE A 58 5.77 0.78 7.39
N ILE A 59 6.97 0.32 7.74
CA ILE A 59 8.22 0.87 7.17
C ILE A 59 8.23 0.73 5.65
N PHE A 60 7.94 -0.48 5.16
CA PHE A 60 7.96 -0.77 3.73
C PHE A 60 6.81 -0.08 2.99
N GLY A 61 5.63 0.04 3.60
CA GLY A 61 4.52 0.84 3.08
C GLY A 61 4.90 2.30 2.86
N ILE A 62 5.51 2.94 3.86
CA ILE A 62 6.02 4.32 3.76
C ILE A 62 7.08 4.42 2.66
N ALA A 63 8.05 3.51 2.64
CA ALA A 63 9.11 3.49 1.63
C ALA A 63 8.56 3.32 0.21
N SER A 64 7.54 2.48 0.01
CA SER A 64 6.84 2.30 -1.27
C SER A 64 6.12 3.57 -1.72
N VAL A 65 5.39 4.24 -0.82
CA VAL A 65 4.71 5.51 -1.14
C VAL A 65 5.71 6.59 -1.53
N ILE A 66 6.76 6.77 -0.73
CA ILE A 66 7.82 7.75 -1.01
C ILE A 66 8.50 7.43 -2.35
N GLY A 67 8.88 6.17 -2.57
CA GLY A 67 9.51 5.72 -3.81
C GLY A 67 8.64 6.00 -5.03
N TYR A 68 7.33 5.73 -4.93
CA TYR A 68 6.38 5.99 -6.00
C TYR A 68 6.13 7.48 -6.24
N LEU A 69 6.09 8.31 -5.18
CA LEU A 69 6.01 9.77 -5.30
C LEU A 69 7.26 10.36 -5.96
N ILE A 70 8.46 9.89 -5.59
CA ILE A 70 9.73 10.35 -6.18
C ILE A 70 9.75 10.15 -7.70
N LEU A 71 9.10 9.11 -8.24
CA LEU A 71 9.00 8.87 -9.69
C LEU A 71 8.23 9.97 -10.45
N HIS A 72 7.52 10.87 -9.76
CA HIS A 72 6.88 12.03 -10.37
C HIS A 72 7.83 13.23 -10.51
N PHE A 73 8.80 13.35 -9.61
CA PHE A 73 9.75 14.47 -9.60
C PHE A 73 11.07 14.14 -10.30
N VAL A 74 11.50 12.88 -10.21
CA VAL A 74 12.75 12.41 -10.81
C VAL A 74 12.48 11.94 -12.25
N PRO A 75 13.30 12.33 -13.24
CA PRO A 75 13.15 11.83 -14.59
C PRO A 75 13.21 10.29 -14.58
N ARG A 76 12.19 9.65 -15.18
CA ARG A 76 12.04 8.19 -15.35
C ARG A 76 13.17 7.51 -16.15
N LYS A 77 14.32 8.18 -16.33
CA LYS A 77 15.55 7.70 -16.99
C LYS A 77 16.44 6.93 -16.01
N ALA A 78 16.24 7.05 -14.71
CA ALA A 78 16.97 6.28 -13.69
C ALA A 78 16.44 4.84 -13.59
N TYR A 79 16.89 3.94 -14.48
CA TYR A 79 16.44 2.53 -14.51
C TYR A 79 16.65 1.80 -13.17
N ARG A 80 17.77 2.10 -12.48
CA ARG A 80 18.07 1.52 -11.16
C ARG A 80 17.01 1.88 -10.11
N LEU A 81 16.48 3.10 -10.18
CA LEU A 81 15.42 3.57 -9.27
C LEU A 81 14.11 2.81 -9.54
N LEU A 82 13.76 2.58 -10.81
CA LEU A 82 12.56 1.81 -11.17
C LEU A 82 12.64 0.35 -10.68
N TYR A 83 13.80 -0.29 -10.78
CA TYR A 83 14.02 -1.64 -10.22
C TYR A 83 13.94 -1.64 -8.68
N ALA A 84 14.57 -0.67 -8.02
CA ALA A 84 14.49 -0.54 -6.56
C ALA A 84 13.05 -0.35 -6.09
N VAL A 85 12.28 0.56 -6.72
CA VAL A 85 10.87 0.79 -6.40
C VAL A 85 10.03 -0.46 -6.65
N SER A 86 10.30 -1.20 -7.73
CA SER A 86 9.60 -2.46 -8.01
C SER A 86 9.85 -3.52 -6.93
N PHE A 87 11.11 -3.68 -6.52
CA PHE A 87 11.48 -4.60 -5.45
C PHE A 87 10.85 -4.20 -4.11
N THR A 88 10.88 -2.91 -3.77
CA THR A 88 10.23 -2.40 -2.56
C THR A 88 8.73 -2.65 -2.60
N LEU A 89 8.04 -2.30 -3.69
CA LEU A 89 6.60 -2.58 -3.84
C LEU A 89 6.26 -4.06 -3.69
N LEU A 90 7.05 -4.94 -4.33
CA LEU A 90 6.85 -6.40 -4.22
C LEU A 90 6.99 -6.88 -2.77
N THR A 91 8.04 -6.43 -2.09
CA THR A 91 8.28 -6.74 -0.66
C THR A 91 7.15 -6.21 0.22
N THR A 92 6.69 -4.98 -0.04
CA THR A 92 5.57 -4.37 0.68
C THR A 92 4.28 -5.17 0.52
N VAL A 93 3.96 -5.66 -0.69
CA VAL A 93 2.78 -6.53 -0.91
C VAL A 93 2.85 -7.77 -0.02
N PHE A 94 3.99 -8.46 0.05
CA PHE A 94 4.15 -9.63 0.92
C PHE A 94 4.00 -9.30 2.40
N LEU A 95 4.62 -8.21 2.86
CA LEU A 95 4.57 -7.80 4.27
C LEU A 95 3.16 -7.36 4.69
N VAL A 96 2.48 -6.59 3.84
CA VAL A 96 1.11 -6.13 4.09
C VAL A 96 0.11 -7.28 4.01
N ALA A 97 0.30 -8.23 3.09
CA ALA A 97 -0.52 -9.45 3.03
C ALA A 97 -0.31 -10.32 4.27
N HIS A 98 0.93 -10.46 4.75
CA HIS A 98 1.22 -11.17 5.99
C HIS A 98 0.57 -10.50 7.20
N SER A 99 0.73 -9.18 7.33
CA SER A 99 0.09 -8.33 8.34
C SER A 99 -1.45 -8.48 8.33
N MET A 100 -2.06 -8.48 7.14
CA MET A 100 -3.49 -8.74 6.95
C MET A 100 -3.89 -10.15 7.39
N GLY A 101 -3.08 -11.16 7.04
CA GLY A 101 -3.33 -12.56 7.42
C GLY A 101 -3.31 -12.80 8.93
N LEU A 102 -2.52 -12.01 9.67
CA LEU A 102 -2.52 -12.02 11.13
C LEU A 102 -3.76 -11.34 11.73
N ALA A 103 -4.23 -10.25 11.12
CA ALA A 103 -5.42 -9.53 11.59
C ALA A 103 -6.75 -10.23 11.24
N ALA A 104 -6.81 -10.96 10.12
CA ALA A 104 -8.01 -11.63 9.63
C ALA A 104 -8.71 -12.56 10.65
N PRO A 105 -8.01 -13.49 11.34
CA PRO A 105 -8.65 -14.34 12.35
C PRO A 105 -9.16 -13.54 13.54
N VAL A 106 -8.46 -12.47 13.96
CA VAL A 106 -8.90 -11.61 15.07
C VAL A 106 -10.19 -10.87 14.71
N VAL A 107 -10.30 -10.36 13.48
CA VAL A 107 -11.53 -9.73 12.97
C VAL A 107 -12.70 -10.73 12.96
N ALA A 108 -12.46 -11.97 12.53
CA ALA A 108 -13.49 -13.01 12.54
C ALA A 108 -13.96 -13.34 13.97
N ASP A 109 -13.04 -13.43 14.92
CA ASP A 109 -13.35 -13.73 16.32
C ASP A 109 -14.08 -12.55 17.00
N CYS A 110 -13.67 -11.31 16.72
CA CYS A 110 -14.36 -10.11 17.17
C CYS A 110 -15.80 -10.00 16.63
N ASN A 111 -16.02 -10.39 15.38
CA ASN A 111 -17.37 -10.43 14.80
C ASN A 111 -18.23 -11.53 15.46
N ALA A 112 -17.67 -12.71 15.68
CA ALA A 112 -18.35 -13.81 16.37
C ALA A 112 -18.70 -13.46 17.83
N ALA A 113 -17.87 -12.64 18.49
CA ALA A 113 -18.11 -12.14 19.84
C ALA A 113 -19.04 -10.92 19.89
N HIS A 114 -19.59 -10.45 18.76
CA HIS A 114 -20.39 -9.23 18.64
C HIS A 114 -19.69 -7.96 19.18
N ARG A 115 -18.36 -7.90 19.08
CA ARG A 115 -17.53 -6.76 19.51
C ARG A 115 -17.03 -5.90 18.35
N LEU A 116 -17.49 -6.21 17.14
CA LEU A 116 -17.10 -5.50 15.93
C LEU A 116 -18.07 -4.35 15.67
N ASP A 117 -18.10 -3.38 16.58
CA ASP A 117 -18.91 -2.18 16.44
C ASP A 117 -18.02 -1.00 16.05
N ILE A 118 -18.21 -0.46 14.84
CA ILE A 118 -17.46 0.70 14.31
C ILE A 118 -18.25 2.00 14.56
N ILE A 119 -19.39 1.93 15.24
CA ILE A 119 -20.28 3.06 15.48
C ILE A 119 -19.80 3.85 16.70
N GLY A 120 -18.68 4.54 16.56
CA GLY A 120 -18.26 5.58 17.51
C GLY A 120 -18.85 6.94 17.13
N ASN A 121 -19.53 7.63 18.04
CA ASN A 121 -19.94 9.01 17.82
C ASN A 121 -18.69 9.91 17.73
N TYR A 122 -18.37 10.37 16.52
CA TYR A 122 -17.30 11.34 16.30
C TYR A 122 -17.67 12.68 16.92
N THR A 123 -16.97 13.08 17.98
CA THR A 123 -17.21 14.35 18.70
C THR A 123 -16.13 15.40 18.42
N GLY A 124 -15.14 15.11 17.57
CA GLY A 124 -14.09 16.04 17.15
C GLY A 124 -12.73 15.37 16.92
N ILE A 125 -11.72 16.14 16.49
CA ILE A 125 -10.37 15.65 16.13
C ILE A 125 -9.68 14.92 17.31
N GLY A 126 -9.94 15.32 18.55
CA GLY A 126 -9.42 14.65 19.75
C GLY A 126 -10.10 13.32 20.11
N SER A 127 -11.22 12.97 19.45
CA SER A 127 -11.98 11.73 19.73
C SER A 127 -11.49 10.52 18.91
N ILE A 128 -10.53 10.70 18.00
CA ILE A 128 -9.99 9.61 17.15
C ILE A 128 -9.39 8.48 18.00
N GLY A 129 -8.73 8.82 19.12
CA GLY A 129 -8.26 7.83 20.09
C GLY A 129 -9.38 7.01 20.73
N LYS A 130 -10.54 7.64 20.99
CA LYS A 130 -11.74 6.97 21.55
C LYS A 130 -12.46 6.08 20.54
N ILE A 131 -12.35 6.39 19.24
CA ILE A 131 -12.92 5.55 18.17
C ILE A 131 -12.17 4.23 18.07
N LEU A 132 -10.87 4.20 18.36
CA LEU A 132 -10.04 2.99 18.32
C LEU A 132 -9.82 2.35 19.70
N ASP A 133 -10.40 2.92 20.76
CA ASP A 133 -10.28 2.41 22.12
C ASP A 133 -11.07 1.12 22.29
N GLU A 134 -10.60 0.25 23.19
CA GLU A 134 -11.22 -1.05 23.44
C GLU A 134 -12.34 -0.96 24.46
N ASP A 135 -13.47 -1.62 24.16
CA ASP A 135 -14.49 -1.89 25.17
C ASP A 135 -13.99 -3.01 26.09
N GLU A 136 -13.92 -2.75 27.40
CA GLU A 136 -13.58 -3.72 28.45
C GLU A 136 -14.64 -4.84 28.51
N GLY A 137 -14.44 -5.88 27.70
CA GLY A 137 -15.32 -7.06 27.67
C GLY A 137 -14.63 -8.32 28.21
N ASN A 138 -15.42 -9.28 28.71
CA ASN A 138 -14.95 -10.59 29.18
C ASN A 138 -13.89 -11.23 28.27
N VAL A 139 -12.82 -11.75 28.87
CA VAL A 139 -11.69 -12.34 28.14
C VAL A 139 -12.15 -13.62 27.44
N THR A 140 -12.20 -13.60 26.11
CA THR A 140 -12.42 -14.78 25.27
C THR A 140 -11.13 -15.08 24.52
N ILE A 141 -10.72 -16.35 24.44
CA ILE A 141 -9.51 -16.74 23.70
C ILE A 141 -9.90 -16.99 22.25
N GLY A 142 -9.24 -16.28 21.33
CA GLY A 142 -9.47 -16.39 19.89
C GLY A 142 -8.73 -17.56 19.25
N ARG A 143 -8.90 -17.72 17.95
CA ARG A 143 -8.33 -18.79 17.12
C ARG A 143 -6.80 -18.78 17.05
N LEU A 144 -6.18 -17.63 17.31
CA LEU A 144 -4.73 -17.48 17.41
C LEU A 144 -4.18 -17.89 18.80
N GLY A 145 -5.03 -18.37 19.71
CA GLY A 145 -4.62 -18.71 21.08
C GLY A 145 -4.32 -17.49 21.95
N GLU A 146 -4.70 -16.29 21.49
CA GLU A 146 -4.53 -15.01 22.17
C GLU A 146 -5.90 -14.42 22.52
N PRO A 147 -6.02 -13.58 23.57
CA PRO A 147 -7.29 -12.96 23.93
C PRO A 147 -7.83 -12.10 22.79
N VAL A 148 -9.14 -12.20 22.52
CA VAL A 148 -9.84 -11.38 21.54
C VAL A 148 -9.89 -9.94 22.05
N ALA A 149 -9.03 -9.11 21.48
CA ALA A 149 -8.80 -7.71 21.84
C ALA A 149 -8.63 -6.86 20.57
N GLN A 150 -8.69 -5.54 20.73
CA GLN A 150 -8.34 -4.57 19.68
C GLN A 150 -9.19 -4.72 18.42
N CYS A 151 -10.47 -5.03 18.57
CA CYS A 151 -11.36 -5.38 17.46
C CYS A 151 -11.46 -4.27 16.40
N ARG A 152 -11.57 -3.00 16.83
CA ARG A 152 -11.65 -1.85 15.93
C ARG A 152 -10.33 -1.59 15.21
N GLY A 153 -9.20 -1.68 15.92
CA GLY A 153 -7.86 -1.55 15.34
C GLY A 153 -7.58 -2.63 14.30
N ASN A 154 -7.88 -3.89 14.61
CA ASN A 154 -7.72 -5.02 13.69
C ASN A 154 -8.66 -4.94 12.48
N ALA A 155 -9.90 -4.47 12.66
CA ALA A 155 -10.84 -4.25 11.56
C ALA A 155 -10.35 -3.16 10.59
N LEU A 156 -9.88 -2.02 11.13
CA LEU A 156 -9.29 -0.94 10.33
C LEU A 156 -8.02 -1.42 9.61
N LEU A 157 -7.13 -2.12 10.31
CA LEU A 157 -5.92 -2.70 9.75
C LEU A 157 -6.25 -3.65 8.59
N PHE A 158 -7.17 -4.59 8.79
CA PHE A 158 -7.58 -5.56 7.78
C PHE A 158 -8.14 -4.87 6.52
N ALA A 159 -9.09 -3.96 6.69
CA ALA A 159 -9.69 -3.23 5.57
C ALA A 159 -8.66 -2.37 4.81
N ALA A 160 -7.83 -1.63 5.55
CA ALA A 160 -6.80 -0.78 4.95
C ALA A 160 -5.70 -1.60 4.27
N ALA A 161 -5.28 -2.72 4.85
CA ALA A 161 -4.28 -3.62 4.27
C ALA A 161 -4.79 -4.27 2.99
N PHE A 162 -6.06 -4.71 2.97
CA PHE A 162 -6.69 -5.28 1.79
C PHE A 162 -6.70 -4.28 0.63
N ILE A 163 -7.19 -3.05 0.87
CA ILE A 163 -7.23 -2.01 -0.17
C ILE A 163 -5.81 -1.63 -0.62
N ASN A 164 -4.87 -1.43 0.32
CA ASN A 164 -3.48 -1.12 -0.02
C ASN A 164 -2.83 -2.19 -0.90
N MET A 165 -3.10 -3.47 -0.64
CA MET A 165 -2.55 -4.57 -1.44
C MET A 165 -2.95 -4.42 -2.92
N PHE A 166 -4.22 -4.14 -3.23
CA PHE A 166 -4.67 -3.91 -4.60
C PHE A 166 -3.98 -2.70 -5.22
N ILE A 167 -3.89 -1.59 -4.48
CA ILE A 167 -3.27 -0.36 -4.97
C ILE A 167 -1.77 -0.59 -5.24
N TYR A 168 -1.05 -1.29 -4.36
CA TYR A 168 0.37 -1.62 -4.56
C TYR A 168 0.59 -2.53 -5.76
N VAL A 169 -0.31 -3.50 -6.02
CA VAL A 169 -0.25 -4.34 -7.22
C VAL A 169 -0.45 -3.50 -8.49
N ILE A 170 -1.41 -2.58 -8.51
CA ILE A 170 -1.62 -1.66 -9.63
C ILE A 170 -0.39 -0.77 -9.85
N ALA A 171 0.18 -0.23 -8.77
CA ALA A 171 1.39 0.59 -8.82
C ALA A 171 2.59 -0.19 -9.37
N LEU A 172 2.71 -1.47 -8.99
CA LEU A 172 3.74 -2.37 -9.53
C LEU A 172 3.57 -2.53 -11.03
N PHE A 173 2.35 -2.77 -11.52
CA PHE A 173 2.10 -2.86 -12.97
C PHE A 173 2.41 -1.56 -13.71
N ASP A 174 2.11 -0.38 -13.15
CA ASP A 174 2.50 0.88 -13.81
C ASP A 174 4.03 1.03 -13.91
N VAL A 175 4.75 0.76 -12.82
CA VAL A 175 6.22 0.81 -12.81
C VAL A 175 6.82 -0.19 -13.81
N GLN A 176 6.29 -1.42 -13.86
CA GLN A 176 6.70 -2.43 -14.84
C GLN A 176 6.41 -2.01 -16.28
N THR A 177 5.27 -1.36 -16.53
CA THR A 177 4.94 -0.83 -17.86
C THR A 177 5.91 0.27 -18.30
N VAL A 178 6.37 1.13 -17.37
CA VAL A 178 7.46 2.10 -17.66
C VAL A 178 8.77 1.39 -17.98
N LEU A 179 9.14 0.37 -17.21
CA LEU A 179 10.35 -0.43 -17.41
C LEU A 179 10.35 -1.14 -18.77
N LEU A 180 9.26 -1.81 -19.12
CA LEU A 180 9.12 -2.51 -20.40
C LEU A 180 9.20 -1.56 -21.60
N ALA A 181 8.51 -0.41 -21.53
CA ALA A 181 8.59 0.60 -22.58
C ALA A 181 10.02 1.12 -22.78
N ARG A 182 10.78 1.30 -21.69
CA ARG A 182 12.20 1.68 -21.72
C ARG A 182 13.08 0.62 -22.35
N VAL A 183 12.94 -0.64 -21.92
CA VAL A 183 13.72 -1.76 -22.46
C VAL A 183 13.44 -1.90 -23.96
N LYS A 184 12.17 -1.86 -24.38
CA LYS A 184 11.80 -1.87 -25.80
C LYS A 184 12.43 -0.72 -26.58
N SER A 185 12.39 0.51 -26.04
CA SER A 185 13.03 1.67 -26.67
C SER A 185 14.54 1.49 -26.83
N LYS A 186 15.23 0.86 -25.88
CA LYS A 186 16.66 0.60 -25.98
C LYS A 186 16.95 -0.52 -26.99
N THR A 187 16.31 -1.68 -26.83
CA THR A 187 16.56 -2.88 -27.64
C THR A 187 16.20 -2.70 -29.11
N TYR A 188 15.10 -2.00 -29.41
CA TYR A 188 14.70 -1.75 -30.81
C TYR A 188 15.26 -0.43 -31.34
N GLY A 189 15.35 0.62 -30.52
CA GLY A 189 15.89 1.92 -30.93
C GLY A 189 17.38 1.89 -31.27
N GLU A 190 18.21 1.20 -30.47
CA GLU A 190 19.64 1.03 -30.79
C GLU A 190 19.84 0.14 -32.02
N ARG A 191 18.97 -0.85 -32.24
CA ARG A 191 19.01 -1.71 -33.43
C ARG A 191 18.73 -0.96 -34.73
N PHE A 192 17.88 0.07 -34.73
CA PHE A 192 17.66 0.90 -35.93
C PHE A 192 18.89 1.78 -36.26
N VAL A 193 19.62 2.23 -35.23
CA VAL A 193 20.89 2.97 -35.39
C VAL A 193 22.00 2.04 -35.89
N GLU A 194 22.08 0.81 -35.37
CA GLU A 194 23.04 -0.21 -35.85
C GLU A 194 22.71 -0.76 -37.25
N MET A 195 21.43 -0.83 -37.62
CA MET A 195 20.99 -1.23 -38.96
C MET A 195 21.07 -0.11 -40.00
N GLY A 196 21.58 1.07 -39.65
CA GLY A 196 21.84 2.17 -40.60
C GLY A 196 20.57 2.79 -41.22
N ILE A 197 19.39 2.52 -40.65
CA ILE A 197 18.14 3.14 -41.12
C ILE A 197 17.96 4.45 -40.35
N SER A 198 18.59 5.51 -40.85
CA SER A 198 18.20 6.88 -40.50
C SER A 198 16.99 7.27 -41.36
N ASN A 199 15.95 7.82 -40.73
CA ASN A 199 14.87 8.50 -41.45
C ASN A 199 15.42 9.62 -42.35
#